data_AF-A0A261D9E1-F1
#
_entry.id   AF-A0A261D9E1-F1
#
_cell.length_a   1.000
_cell.length_b   1.000
_cell.length_c   1.000
_cell.angle_alpha   90.00
_cell.angle_beta   90.00
_cell.angle_gamma   90.00
#
_symmetry.space_group_name_H-M   'P 1'
#
loop_
_entity.id
_entity.type
_entity.pdbx_description
1 polymer ?
#
loop_
_entity_poly.entity_id
_entity_poly.type
_entity_poly.pdbx_seq_one_letter_code
_entity_poly.pdbx_strand_id
1 'polypeptide(L)'
;MKNIFYTEFWHKYYPVILCFILLVFHFLSAYPGGMSSDSFDQYQQSISGNYNSHHPSLMSIVWSLINHIHQGPQLMLLVDLAFLWGGILLLLYADQQNKYRYLYLVIALSPNILSQSATIWKDVVFALGTFFCIATCIFFTY
;
A
#
# COMPACT_ATOMS: atom_id res chain seq x y z
N MET A 1 1.22 -36.28 17.99
CA MET A 1 2.21 -35.39 17.36
C MET A 1 1.51 -34.61 16.24
N LYS A 2 0.90 -33.45 16.55
CA LYS A 2 0.52 -32.51 15.49
C LYS A 2 1.82 -32.13 14.78
N ASN A 3 1.84 -32.33 13.47
CA ASN A 3 3.04 -32.34 12.66
C ASN A 3 3.76 -30.98 12.80
N ILE A 4 4.91 -30.93 13.48
CA ILE A 4 5.65 -29.70 13.79
C ILE A 4 5.94 -28.90 12.51
N PHE A 5 6.21 -29.62 11.41
CA PHE A 5 6.35 -29.06 10.06
C PHE A 5 5.10 -28.32 9.55
N TYR A 6 3.91 -28.83 9.85
CA TYR A 6 2.66 -28.17 9.46
C TYR A 6 2.52 -26.85 10.22
N THR A 7 2.77 -26.84 11.53
CA THR A 7 2.69 -25.61 12.33
C THR A 7 3.69 -24.55 11.86
N GLU A 8 4.94 -24.91 11.57
CA GLU A 8 5.93 -23.93 11.10
C GLU A 8 5.61 -23.37 9.70
N PHE A 9 5.11 -24.23 8.79
CA PHE A 9 4.68 -23.79 7.47
C PHE A 9 3.59 -22.70 7.59
N TRP A 10 2.52 -22.97 8.34
CA TRP A 10 1.43 -21.99 8.48
C TRP A 10 1.86 -20.73 9.22
N HIS A 11 2.76 -20.82 10.21
CA HIS A 11 3.29 -19.63 10.87
C HIS A 11 4.02 -18.69 9.91
N LYS A 12 4.74 -19.25 8.92
CA LYS A 12 5.46 -18.48 7.91
C LYS A 12 4.53 -17.84 6.88
N TYR A 13 3.55 -18.58 6.35
CA TYR A 13 2.74 -18.10 5.21
C TYR A 13 1.44 -17.42 5.61
N TYR A 14 0.93 -17.64 6.82
CA TYR A 14 -0.33 -17.04 7.28
C TYR A 14 -0.36 -15.51 7.20
N PRO A 15 0.69 -14.76 7.64
CA PRO A 15 0.70 -13.31 7.50
C PRO A 15 0.59 -12.84 6.04
N VAL A 16 1.27 -13.52 5.12
CA VAL A 16 1.21 -13.19 3.68
C VAL A 16 -0.20 -13.38 3.14
N ILE A 17 -0.80 -14.54 3.40
CA ILE A 17 -2.14 -14.86 2.91
C ILE A 17 -3.15 -13.87 3.48
N LEU A 18 -3.06 -13.56 4.78
CA LEU A 18 -3.93 -12.60 5.44
C LEU A 18 -3.80 -11.19 4.82
N CYS A 19 -2.58 -10.65 4.74
CA CYS A 19 -2.34 -9.33 4.15
C CYS A 19 -2.75 -9.28 2.67
N PHE A 20 -2.55 -10.36 1.92
CA PHE A 20 -2.95 -10.44 0.52
C PHE A 20 -4.48 -10.42 0.36
N ILE A 21 -5.21 -11.21 1.15
CA ILE A 21 -6.69 -11.21 1.13
C ILE A 21 -7.22 -9.81 1.50
N LEU A 22 -6.65 -9.19 2.54
CA LEU A 22 -7.06 -7.86 2.96
C LEU A 22 -6.71 -6.78 1.92
N LEU A 23 -5.57 -6.88 1.26
CA LEU A 23 -5.19 -6.02 0.13
C LEU A 23 -6.21 -6.16 -1.00
N VAL A 24 -6.53 -7.37 -1.42
CA VAL A 24 -7.50 -7.63 -2.50
C VAL A 24 -8.87 -7.09 -2.13
N PHE A 25 -9.35 -7.37 -0.91
CA PHE A 25 -10.64 -6.85 -0.45
C PHE A 25 -10.67 -5.32 -0.45
N HIS A 26 -9.62 -4.68 0.08
CA HIS A 26 -9.49 -3.23 0.12
C HIS A 26 -9.46 -2.64 -1.30
N PHE A 27 -8.65 -3.20 -2.19
CA PHE A 27 -8.57 -2.79 -3.60
C PHE A 27 -9.91 -2.89 -4.31
N LEU A 28 -10.63 -4.00 -4.15
CA LEU A 28 -11.96 -4.20 -4.76
C LEU A 28 -12.99 -3.21 -4.21
N SER A 29 -12.92 -2.88 -2.91
CA SER A 29 -13.83 -1.90 -2.30
C SER A 29 -13.56 -0.46 -2.74
N ALA A 30 -12.31 -0.14 -3.06
CA ALA A 30 -11.88 1.19 -3.47
C ALA A 30 -11.83 1.36 -5.01
N TYR A 31 -12.04 0.29 -5.78
CA TYR A 31 -11.92 0.29 -7.24
C TYR A 31 -12.90 1.30 -7.89
N PRO A 32 -12.47 2.11 -8.88
CA PRO A 32 -11.15 2.12 -9.54
C PRO A 32 -10.09 3.01 -8.84
N GLY A 33 -10.41 3.60 -7.70
CA GLY A 33 -9.63 4.61 -6.99
C GLY A 33 -10.34 5.95 -7.02
N GLY A 34 -10.56 6.55 -5.86
CA GLY A 34 -11.12 7.90 -5.75
C GLY A 34 -10.15 8.92 -6.34
N MET A 35 -10.67 9.87 -7.11
CA MET A 35 -9.88 10.96 -7.70
C MET A 35 -10.51 12.31 -7.35
N SER A 36 -9.69 13.26 -6.92
CA SER A 36 -10.08 14.67 -6.80
C SER A 36 -9.63 15.44 -8.04
N SER A 37 -9.99 16.73 -8.11
CA SER A 37 -9.50 17.62 -9.17
C SER A 37 -7.97 17.66 -9.25
N ASP A 38 -7.27 17.56 -8.12
CA ASP A 38 -5.81 17.52 -8.05
C ASP A 38 -5.28 16.20 -8.66
N SER A 39 -5.88 15.06 -8.27
CA SER A 39 -5.53 13.76 -8.85
C SER A 39 -5.76 13.71 -10.37
N PHE A 40 -6.85 14.33 -10.86
CA PHE A 40 -7.14 14.40 -12.28
C PHE A 40 -6.12 15.26 -13.04
N ASP A 41 -5.71 16.40 -12.49
CA ASP A 41 -4.69 17.24 -13.09
C ASP A 41 -3.35 16.50 -13.16
N GLN A 42 -2.93 15.84 -12.09
CA GLN A 42 -1.70 15.05 -12.06
C GLN A 42 -1.75 13.85 -13.02
N TYR A 43 -2.90 13.20 -13.16
CA TYR A 43 -3.10 12.17 -14.18
C TYR A 43 -2.97 12.74 -15.60
N GLN A 44 -3.58 13.89 -15.90
CA GLN A 44 -3.43 14.57 -17.20
C GLN A 44 -1.96 14.95 -17.48
N GLN A 45 -1.24 15.43 -16.47
CA GLN A 45 0.21 15.69 -16.58
C GLN A 45 0.99 14.40 -16.87
N SER A 46 0.62 13.28 -16.23
CA SER A 46 1.27 11.98 -16.46
C SER A 46 1.10 11.44 -17.89
N ILE A 47 -0.03 11.77 -18.55
CA ILE A 47 -0.32 11.39 -19.93
C ILE A 47 0.35 12.35 -20.92
N SER A 48 0.32 13.65 -20.65
CA SER A 48 0.86 14.67 -21.55
C SER A 48 2.39 14.82 -21.46
N GLY A 49 3.01 14.40 -20.36
CA GLY A 49 4.43 14.64 -20.06
C GLY A 49 4.75 16.10 -19.72
N ASN A 50 3.74 16.98 -19.66
CA ASN A 50 3.89 18.39 -19.35
C ASN A 50 3.67 18.64 -17.86
N TYR A 51 4.75 18.59 -17.09
CA TYR A 51 4.71 18.84 -15.65
C TYR A 51 4.73 20.34 -15.36
N ASN A 52 3.79 20.81 -14.55
CA ASN A 52 3.72 22.22 -14.15
C ASN A 52 4.24 22.42 -12.71
N SER A 53 4.41 23.68 -12.30
CA SER A 53 4.93 24.02 -10.97
C SER A 53 3.87 24.08 -9.87
N HIS A 54 2.59 23.79 -10.18
CA HIS A 54 1.49 23.94 -9.22
C HIS A 54 1.48 22.83 -8.17
N HIS A 55 1.96 21.63 -8.54
CA HIS A 55 2.08 20.48 -7.64
C HIS A 55 3.45 19.81 -7.78
N PRO A 56 3.97 19.15 -6.73
CA PRO A 56 5.15 18.30 -6.85
C PRO A 56 4.93 17.21 -7.91
N SER A 57 5.75 17.20 -8.96
CA SER A 57 5.57 16.35 -10.13
C SER A 57 5.88 14.86 -9.90
N LEU A 58 6.37 14.49 -8.71
CA LEU A 58 6.80 13.11 -8.42
C LEU A 58 5.68 12.09 -8.66
N MET A 59 4.47 12.36 -8.16
CA MET A 59 3.34 11.46 -8.35
C MET A 59 2.97 11.36 -9.83
N SER A 60 2.90 12.47 -10.56
CA SER A 60 2.64 12.48 -12.00
C SER A 60 3.71 11.69 -12.80
N ILE A 61 4.98 11.78 -12.41
CA ILE A 61 6.09 11.02 -13.05
C ILE A 61 5.94 9.53 -12.77
N VAL A 62 5.71 9.14 -11.51
CA VAL A 62 5.48 7.74 -11.13
C VAL A 62 4.27 7.19 -11.89
N TRP A 63 3.19 7.97 -11.97
CA TRP A 63 2.00 7.58 -12.70
C TRP A 63 2.26 7.46 -14.21
N SER A 64 3.11 8.31 -14.79
CA SER A 64 3.51 8.21 -16.20
C SER A 64 4.19 6.87 -16.49
N LEU A 65 5.06 6.41 -15.58
CA LEU A 65 5.69 5.09 -15.68
C LEU A 65 4.67 3.96 -15.59
N ILE A 66 3.72 4.07 -14.66
CA ILE A 66 2.64 3.09 -14.46
C ILE A 66 1.71 3.01 -15.69
N ASN A 67 1.47 4.14 -16.35
CA ASN A 67 0.61 4.22 -17.53
C ASN A 67 1.15 3.41 -18.73
N HIS A 68 2.44 3.02 -18.74
CA HIS A 68 2.97 2.08 -19.73
C HIS A 68 2.42 0.66 -19.58
N ILE A 69 1.92 0.29 -18.39
CA ILE A 69 1.31 -1.02 -18.13
C ILE A 69 -0.20 -0.95 -18.37
N HIS A 70 -0.86 0.01 -17.72
CA HIS A 70 -2.29 0.26 -17.88
C HIS A 70 -2.60 1.72 -17.54
N GLN A 71 -3.29 2.42 -18.45
CA GLN A 71 -3.69 3.80 -18.24
C GLN A 71 -4.89 3.90 -17.30
N GLY A 72 -4.76 4.70 -16.24
CA GLY A 72 -5.85 5.01 -15.31
C GLY A 72 -5.44 4.96 -13.84
N PRO A 73 -6.41 5.20 -12.92
CA PRO A 73 -6.18 5.24 -11.48
C PRO A 73 -5.91 3.89 -10.82
N GLN A 74 -6.32 2.78 -11.46
CA GLN A 74 -6.35 1.46 -10.85
C GLN A 74 -4.97 1.00 -10.39
N LEU A 75 -3.96 1.15 -11.23
CA LEU A 75 -2.60 0.73 -10.87
C LEU A 75 -1.97 1.67 -9.84
N MET A 76 -2.33 2.94 -9.83
CA MET A 76 -1.86 3.87 -8.81
C MET A 76 -2.48 3.55 -7.44
N LEU A 77 -3.78 3.24 -7.40
CA LEU A 77 -4.43 2.71 -6.19
C LEU A 77 -3.74 1.42 -5.71
N LEU A 78 -3.38 0.52 -6.63
CA LEU A 78 -2.68 -0.71 -6.26
C LEU A 78 -1.31 -0.42 -5.63
N VAL A 79 -0.58 0.57 -6.12
CA VAL A 79 0.70 1.00 -5.52
C VAL A 79 0.49 1.52 -4.09
N ASP A 80 -0.50 2.39 -3.88
CA ASP A 80 -0.81 2.93 -2.55
C ASP A 80 -1.16 1.81 -1.56
N LEU A 81 -2.03 0.88 -1.96
CA LEU A 81 -2.42 -0.24 -1.13
C LEU A 81 -1.28 -1.26 -0.94
N ALA A 82 -0.38 -1.41 -1.92
CA ALA A 82 0.81 -2.24 -1.79
C ALA A 82 1.78 -1.67 -0.75
N PHE A 83 1.95 -0.33 -0.68
CA PHE A 83 2.74 0.29 0.38
C PHE A 83 2.10 0.07 1.75
N LEU A 84 0.79 0.28 1.88
CA LEU A 84 0.08 0.06 3.15
C LEU A 84 0.21 -1.39 3.62
N TRP A 85 -0.26 -2.36 2.83
CA TRP A 85 -0.30 -3.76 3.27
C TRP A 85 1.08 -4.41 3.27
N GLY A 86 1.99 -3.99 2.40
CA GLY A 86 3.39 -4.40 2.42
C GLY A 86 4.09 -3.95 3.71
N GLY A 87 3.85 -2.71 4.16
CA GLY A 87 4.42 -2.21 5.41
C GLY A 87 3.90 -2.98 6.63
N ILE A 88 2.60 -3.28 6.65
CA ILE A 88 2.01 -4.13 7.69
C ILE A 88 2.62 -5.54 7.70
N LEU A 89 2.79 -6.15 6.52
CA LEU A 89 3.39 -7.47 6.40
C LEU A 89 4.83 -7.48 6.94
N LEU A 90 5.61 -6.44 6.63
CA LEU A 90 6.98 -6.28 7.14
C LEU A 90 6.99 -6.16 8.67
N LEU A 91 6.09 -5.39 9.27
CA LEU A 91 5.97 -5.30 10.74
C LEU A 91 5.59 -6.64 11.38
N LEU A 92 4.67 -7.40 10.77
CA LEU A 92 4.30 -8.74 11.25
C LEU A 92 5.47 -9.72 11.21
N TYR A 93 6.38 -9.55 10.25
CA TYR A 93 7.58 -10.36 10.13
C TYR A 93 8.77 -9.88 10.94
N ALA A 94 8.86 -8.58 11.26
CA ALA A 94 9.87 -8.05 12.16
C ALA A 94 9.62 -8.55 13.60
N ASP A 95 8.36 -8.72 13.98
CA ASP A 95 7.98 -9.03 15.37
C ASP A 95 7.41 -10.44 15.55
N GLN A 96 8.09 -11.47 15.02
CA GLN A 96 7.53 -12.84 14.99
C GLN A 96 7.32 -13.48 16.36
N GLN A 97 8.14 -13.11 17.34
CA GLN A 97 8.09 -13.67 18.69
C GLN A 97 7.00 -13.01 19.55
N ASN A 98 6.47 -11.85 19.14
CA ASN A 98 5.43 -11.16 19.87
C ASN A 98 4.03 -11.70 19.52
N LYS A 99 3.35 -12.25 20.53
CA LYS A 99 1.97 -12.72 20.42
C LYS A 99 0.96 -11.62 20.01
N TYR A 100 1.30 -10.35 20.20
CA TYR A 100 0.44 -9.20 19.88
C TYR A 100 0.74 -8.55 18.54
N ARG A 101 1.66 -9.10 17.71
CA ARG A 101 2.04 -8.51 16.41
C ARG A 101 0.85 -8.18 15.50
N TYR A 102 -0.24 -8.94 15.59
CA TYR A 102 -1.45 -8.70 14.78
C TYR A 102 -2.18 -7.38 15.12
N LEU A 103 -1.84 -6.72 16.24
CA LEU A 103 -2.33 -5.37 16.53
C LEU A 103 -1.86 -4.33 15.49
N TYR A 104 -0.78 -4.59 14.75
CA TYR A 104 -0.38 -3.71 13.64
C TYR A 104 -1.48 -3.57 12.58
N LEU A 105 -2.37 -4.57 12.41
CA LEU A 105 -3.51 -4.49 11.50
C LEU A 105 -4.44 -3.32 11.82
N VAL A 106 -4.49 -2.85 13.07
CA VAL A 106 -5.30 -1.69 13.48
C VAL A 106 -4.87 -0.42 12.74
N ILE A 107 -3.60 -0.29 12.37
CA ILE A 107 -3.10 0.86 11.59
C ILE A 107 -3.86 0.94 10.26
N ALA A 108 -3.81 -0.15 9.48
CA ALA A 108 -4.44 -0.23 8.16
C ALA A 108 -5.97 -0.28 8.22
N LEU A 109 -6.54 -0.90 9.25
CA LEU A 109 -7.99 -1.05 9.42
C LEU A 109 -8.64 0.14 10.13
N SER A 110 -7.87 1.14 10.55
CA SER A 110 -8.44 2.35 11.15
C SER A 110 -9.31 3.08 10.13
N PRO A 111 -10.50 3.59 10.52
CA PRO A 111 -11.44 4.20 9.56
C PRO A 111 -10.85 5.35 8.75
N ASN A 112 -9.97 6.14 9.38
CA ASN A 112 -9.28 7.24 8.71
C ASN A 112 -8.34 6.72 7.63
N ILE A 113 -7.52 5.71 7.91
CA ILE A 113 -6.59 5.17 6.92
C ILE A 113 -7.34 4.49 5.78
N LEU A 114 -8.33 3.63 6.09
CA LEU A 114 -9.15 2.96 5.06
C LEU A 114 -9.81 3.95 4.09
N SER A 115 -10.41 5.02 4.63
CA SER A 115 -11.09 6.04 3.81
C SER A 115 -10.10 6.82 2.95
N GLN A 116 -8.97 7.23 3.52
CA GLN A 116 -7.97 8.03 2.82
C GLN A 116 -7.21 7.22 1.78
N SER A 117 -6.85 5.97 2.07
CA SER A 117 -6.15 5.09 1.12
C SER A 117 -6.99 4.64 -0.07
N ALA A 118 -8.30 4.86 -0.03
CA ALA A 118 -9.17 4.62 -1.18
C ALA A 118 -9.12 5.77 -2.22
N THR A 119 -8.55 6.93 -1.86
CA THR A 119 -8.45 8.10 -2.72
C THR A 119 -6.99 8.39 -3.07
N ILE A 120 -6.72 8.56 -4.36
CA ILE A 120 -5.37 8.73 -4.89
C ILE A 120 -4.95 10.19 -4.71
N TRP A 121 -4.40 10.53 -3.55
CA TRP A 121 -3.82 11.84 -3.26
C TRP A 121 -2.32 11.73 -3.05
N LYS A 122 -1.58 12.71 -3.56
CA LYS A 122 -0.12 12.79 -3.39
C LYS A 122 0.32 12.69 -1.93
N ASP A 123 -0.47 13.26 -1.02
CA ASP A 123 -0.15 13.27 0.41
C ASP A 123 -0.37 11.88 1.04
N VAL A 124 -1.35 11.12 0.54
CA VAL A 124 -1.62 9.73 0.93
C VAL A 124 -0.53 8.81 0.39
N VAL A 125 -0.20 8.93 -0.91
CA VAL A 125 0.89 8.18 -1.56
C VAL A 125 2.20 8.38 -0.78
N PHE A 126 2.52 9.64 -0.45
CA PHE A 126 3.72 9.98 0.31
C PHE A 126 3.71 9.40 1.73
N ALA A 127 2.59 9.51 2.44
CA ALA A 127 2.45 8.97 3.79
C ALA A 127 2.60 7.44 3.81
N LEU A 128 1.93 6.74 2.89
CA LEU A 128 1.99 5.27 2.81
C LEU A 128 3.35 4.77 2.34
N GLY A 129 3.97 5.43 1.35
CA GLY A 129 5.33 5.13 0.92
C GLY A 129 6.36 5.33 2.04
N THR A 130 6.24 6.40 2.81
CA THR A 130 7.10 6.65 3.98
C THR A 130 6.89 5.60 5.06
N PHE A 131 5.64 5.23 5.34
CA PHE A 131 5.32 4.14 6.27
C PHE A 131 5.96 2.81 5.82
N PHE A 132 5.88 2.47 4.54
CA PHE A 132 6.52 1.27 3.98
C PHE A 132 8.04 1.30 4.16
N CYS A 133 8.69 2.44 3.90
CA CYS A 133 10.12 2.61 4.13
C CYS A 133 10.49 2.41 5.61
N ILE A 134 9.74 2.99 6.54
CA ILE A 134 9.99 2.83 7.98
C ILE A 134 9.82 1.35 8.39
N ALA A 135 8.76 0.68 7.93
CA ALA A 135 8.54 -0.73 8.21
C ALA A 135 9.67 -1.61 7.65
N THR A 136 10.21 -1.26 6.49
CA THR A 136 11.38 -1.92 5.89
C THR A 136 12.62 -1.76 6.76
N CYS A 137 12.91 -0.54 7.23
CA CYS A 137 14.02 -0.28 8.15
C CYS A 137 13.90 -1.08 9.45
N ILE A 138 12.69 -1.14 10.04
CA ILE A 138 12.41 -1.93 11.24
C ILE A 138 12.68 -3.42 10.96
N PHE A 139 12.16 -3.94 9.84
CA PHE A 139 12.35 -5.34 9.46
C PHE A 139 13.81 -5.76 9.29
N PHE A 140 14.70 -4.85 8.86
CA PHE A 140 16.13 -5.15 8.75
C PHE A 140 16.93 -4.89 10.03
N THR A 141 16.34 -4.23 11.03
CA THR A 141 17.02 -3.90 12.30
C THR A 141 16.82 -4.99 13.35
N TYR A 142 15.68 -5.70 13.31
CA TYR A 142 15.29 -6.77 14.24
C TYR A 142 15.39 -8.14 13.57
#